data_AF-A0A7X7Q7N5-F1
#
_entry.id   AF-A0A7X7Q7N5-F1
#
_cell.length_a   1.000
_cell.length_b   1.000
_cell.length_c   1.000
_cell.angle_alpha   90.00
_cell.angle_beta   90.00
_cell.angle_gamma   90.00
#
_symmetry.space_group_name_H-M   'P 1'
#
loop_
_entity.id
_entity.type
_entity.pdbx_description
1 polymer ?
#
loop_
_entity_poly.entity_id
_entity_poly.type
_entity_poly.pdbx_seq_one_letter_code
_entity_poly.pdbx_strand_id
1 'polypeptide(L)'
;FGFLVNLPIVSYYQIGTALTANHAHGAMMGVYGMMAVGMALFALRYIIPPKYWSDKLARLSFWSLNIGLAWMVFATLLPLGVLQLWHSVNEGYYEARTLGYIGQPGNAILEWMRMPGDVVFLVGGVLPFVWLAWTGVRHGLKATVTTMEPETLYVIEHAQAREDRTGLVDVAPTAGDPSDELPPSRYASDRRQPGDPMEPEA
;
A
#
# COMPACT_ATOMS: atom_id res chain seq x y z
N PHE A 1 20.75 6.22 2.92
CA PHE A 1 21.25 6.34 1.54
C PHE A 1 21.16 7.76 0.98
N GLY A 2 20.01 8.45 1.05
CA GLY A 2 19.86 9.79 0.46
C GLY A 2 20.84 10.86 0.96
N PHE A 3 21.11 10.91 2.27
CA PHE A 3 22.08 11.87 2.82
C PHE A 3 23.52 11.61 2.36
N LEU A 4 23.87 10.33 2.20
CA LEU A 4 25.20 9.87 1.77
C LEU A 4 25.51 10.35 0.35
N VAL A 5 24.49 10.48 -0.50
CA VAL A 5 24.64 10.94 -1.88
C VAL A 5 24.50 12.46 -2.06
N ASN A 6 24.11 13.20 -1.01
CA ASN A 6 23.70 14.61 -1.11
C ASN A 6 24.86 15.61 -0.91
N LEU A 7 25.85 15.27 -0.07
CA LEU A 7 26.97 16.18 0.22
C LEU A 7 27.67 16.61 -1.09
N PRO A 8 27.88 17.92 -1.35
CA PRO A 8 28.44 18.40 -2.63
C PRO A 8 29.78 17.76 -2.98
N ILE A 9 30.66 17.57 -1.99
CA ILE A 9 31.96 16.93 -2.18
C ILE A 9 31.85 15.45 -2.59
N VAL A 10 30.87 14.73 -2.02
CA VAL A 10 30.66 13.30 -2.35
C VAL A 10 29.92 13.19 -3.68
N SER A 11 28.96 14.07 -3.93
CA SER A 11 28.19 14.16 -5.19
C SER A 11 29.11 14.34 -6.41
N TYR A 12 30.16 15.17 -6.28
CA TYR A 12 31.16 15.38 -7.33
C TYR A 12 31.82 14.08 -7.82
N TYR A 13 32.11 13.13 -6.93
CA TYR A 13 32.79 11.87 -7.27
C TYR A 13 31.84 10.69 -7.54
N GLN A 14 30.57 10.80 -7.15
CA GLN A 14 29.62 9.68 -7.17
C GLN A 14 28.44 9.86 -8.14
N ILE A 15 28.33 11.00 -8.82
CA ILE A 15 27.20 11.25 -9.72
C ILE A 15 27.14 10.18 -10.81
N GLY A 16 25.99 9.50 -10.95
CA GLY A 16 25.80 8.44 -11.95
C GLY A 16 26.48 7.11 -11.63
N THR A 17 26.82 6.84 -10.37
CA THR A 17 27.43 5.56 -9.91
C THR A 17 26.40 4.61 -9.27
N ALA A 18 26.85 3.41 -8.89
CA ALA A 18 26.01 2.43 -8.20
C ALA A 18 25.41 2.95 -6.86
N LEU A 19 26.02 3.95 -6.21
CA LEU A 19 25.47 4.61 -5.01
C LEU A 19 24.15 5.35 -5.28
N THR A 20 24.01 5.96 -6.46
CA THR A 20 22.75 6.60 -6.88
C THR A 20 21.67 5.55 -7.12
N ALA A 21 21.99 4.46 -7.81
CA ALA A 21 21.08 3.34 -8.01
C ALA A 21 20.66 2.69 -6.68
N ASN A 22 21.58 2.59 -5.73
CA ASN A 22 21.31 2.12 -4.37
C ASN A 22 20.26 3.00 -3.66
N HIS A 23 20.47 4.32 -3.66
CA HIS A 23 19.51 5.25 -3.09
C HIS A 23 18.15 5.16 -3.81
N ALA A 24 18.15 5.10 -5.14
CA ALA A 24 16.92 5.01 -5.92
C ALA A 24 16.09 3.78 -5.55
N HIS A 25 16.69 2.58 -5.48
CA HIS A 25 15.97 1.36 -5.09
C HIS A 25 15.50 1.42 -3.63
N GLY A 26 16.37 1.85 -2.72
CA GLY A 26 16.02 1.98 -1.30
C GLY A 26 14.89 2.98 -1.03
N ALA A 27 14.83 4.09 -1.76
CA ALA A 27 13.81 5.12 -1.58
C ALA A 27 12.53 4.83 -2.39
N MET A 28 12.66 4.55 -3.70
CA MET A 28 11.49 4.31 -4.57
C MET A 28 10.76 3.03 -4.18
N MET A 29 11.45 1.89 -4.14
CA MET A 29 10.80 0.63 -3.79
C MET A 29 10.49 0.61 -2.28
N GLY A 30 11.47 0.96 -1.44
CA GLY A 30 11.33 0.85 0.00
C GLY A 30 10.24 1.72 0.60
N VAL A 31 10.03 2.94 0.09
CA VAL A 31 8.98 3.84 0.59
C VAL A 31 7.74 3.76 -0.29
N TYR A 32 7.82 4.22 -1.53
CA TYR A 32 6.63 4.34 -2.39
C TYR A 32 6.10 2.97 -2.83
N GLY A 33 6.99 2.03 -3.15
CA GLY A 33 6.61 0.67 -3.54
C GLY A 33 5.92 -0.08 -2.39
N MET A 34 6.51 -0.09 -1.19
CA MET A 34 5.91 -0.74 -0.02
C MET A 34 4.58 -0.08 0.39
N MET A 35 4.48 1.25 0.30
CA MET A 35 3.22 1.96 0.53
C MET A 35 2.14 1.53 -0.47
N ALA A 36 2.47 1.46 -1.77
CA ALA A 36 1.55 1.02 -2.80
C ALA A 36 1.10 -0.44 -2.59
N VAL A 37 2.01 -1.34 -2.23
CA VAL A 37 1.69 -2.74 -1.91
C VAL A 37 0.79 -2.83 -0.67
N GLY A 38 1.05 -2.04 0.37
CA GLY A 38 0.21 -1.99 1.57
C GLY A 38 -1.22 -1.55 1.26
N MET A 39 -1.38 -0.47 0.48
CA MET A 39 -2.68 0.03 0.05
C MET A 39 -3.41 -0.97 -0.86
N ALA A 40 -2.69 -1.63 -1.77
CA ALA A 40 -3.25 -2.65 -2.64
C ALA A 40 -3.72 -3.87 -1.84
N LEU A 41 -2.92 -4.39 -0.89
CA LEU A 41 -3.32 -5.50 -0.03
C LEU A 41 -4.54 -5.14 0.83
N PHE A 42 -4.60 -3.91 1.35
CA PHE A 42 -5.78 -3.41 2.05
C PHE A 42 -7.02 -3.48 1.17
N ALA A 43 -6.98 -2.90 -0.03
CA ALA A 43 -8.11 -2.94 -0.97
C ALA A 43 -8.49 -4.37 -1.37
N LEU A 44 -7.51 -5.23 -1.70
CA LEU A 44 -7.72 -6.64 -2.03
C LEU A 44 -8.40 -7.39 -0.89
N ARG A 45 -8.05 -7.08 0.37
CA ARG A 45 -8.63 -7.77 1.53
C ARG A 45 -10.13 -7.52 1.70
N TYR A 46 -10.63 -6.37 1.25
CA TYR A 46 -12.07 -6.06 1.23
C TYR A 46 -12.79 -6.64 0.02
N ILE A 47 -12.11 -6.80 -1.10
CA ILE A 47 -12.69 -7.33 -2.35
C ILE A 47 -12.75 -8.86 -2.34
N ILE A 48 -11.75 -9.53 -1.75
CA ILE A 48 -11.61 -10.99 -1.77
C ILE A 48 -12.48 -11.65 -0.69
N PRO A 49 -13.34 -12.62 -1.05
CA PRO A 49 -14.06 -13.45 -0.08
C PRO A 49 -13.09 -14.20 0.86
N PRO A 50 -13.38 -14.34 2.17
CA PRO A 50 -12.49 -14.99 3.14
C PRO A 50 -12.03 -16.39 2.75
N LYS A 51 -12.85 -17.15 2.00
CA LYS A 51 -12.54 -18.51 1.53
C LYS A 51 -11.35 -18.60 0.57
N TYR A 52 -11.03 -17.53 -0.15
CA TYR A 52 -9.93 -17.51 -1.14
C TYR A 52 -8.73 -16.69 -0.67
N TRP A 53 -8.79 -16.12 0.53
CA TRP A 53 -7.70 -15.35 1.10
C TRP A 53 -6.61 -16.28 1.67
N SER A 54 -5.35 -15.96 1.41
CA SER A 54 -4.20 -16.71 1.94
C SER A 54 -3.24 -15.79 2.69
N ASP A 55 -3.32 -15.85 4.03
CA ASP A 55 -2.40 -15.12 4.92
C ASP A 55 -0.94 -15.53 4.72
N LYS A 56 -0.70 -16.78 4.32
CA LYS A 56 0.64 -17.31 4.07
C LYS A 56 1.29 -16.64 2.86
N LEU A 57 0.55 -16.44 1.78
CA LEU A 57 1.05 -15.77 0.57
C LEU A 57 1.30 -14.29 0.81
N ALA A 58 0.42 -13.61 1.55
CA ALA A 58 0.59 -12.20 1.91
C ALA A 58 1.83 -12.01 2.80
N ARG A 59 2.02 -12.87 3.82
CA ARG A 59 3.20 -12.84 4.68
C ARG A 59 4.49 -13.17 3.92
N LEU A 60 4.46 -14.16 3.04
CA LEU A 60 5.61 -14.52 2.20
C LEU A 60 6.02 -13.37 1.28
N SER A 61 5.04 -12.74 0.63
CA SER A 61 5.27 -11.58 -0.22
C SER A 61 5.92 -10.44 0.55
N PHE A 62 5.37 -10.09 1.73
CA PHE A 62 5.91 -9.04 2.58
C PHE A 62 7.37 -9.29 2.97
N TRP A 63 7.68 -10.48 3.49
CA TRP A 63 9.04 -10.80 3.91
C TRP A 63 10.01 -10.87 2.73
N SER A 64 9.60 -11.46 1.61
CA SER A 64 10.46 -11.61 0.44
C SER A 64 10.75 -10.28 -0.25
N LEU A 65 9.77 -9.35 -0.31
CA LEU A 65 10.00 -8.00 -0.83
C LEU A 65 11.00 -7.22 0.04
N ASN A 66 10.92 -7.34 1.36
CA ASN A 66 11.83 -6.67 2.29
C ASN A 66 13.24 -7.29 2.27
N ILE A 67 13.33 -8.62 2.34
CA ILE A 67 14.61 -9.34 2.33
C ILE A 67 15.30 -9.19 0.98
N GLY A 68 14.56 -9.33 -0.13
CA GLY A 68 15.09 -9.14 -1.48
C GLY A 68 15.62 -7.72 -1.69
N LEU A 69 14.86 -6.70 -1.27
CA LEU A 69 15.30 -5.31 -1.35
C LEU A 69 16.53 -5.04 -0.46
N ALA A 70 16.52 -5.55 0.78
CA ALA A 70 17.67 -5.43 1.67
C ALA A 70 18.91 -6.10 1.09
N TRP A 71 18.77 -7.28 0.48
CA TRP A 71 19.87 -7.98 -0.19
C TRP A 71 20.44 -7.15 -1.35
N MET A 72 19.59 -6.66 -2.26
CA MET A 72 20.05 -5.83 -3.38
C MET A 72 20.83 -4.61 -2.89
N VAL A 73 20.26 -3.90 -1.91
CA VAL A 73 20.81 -2.63 -1.39
C VAL A 73 22.11 -2.86 -0.62
N PHE A 74 22.15 -3.81 0.32
CA PHE A 74 23.27 -3.99 1.22
C PHE A 74 24.34 -4.96 0.68
N ALA A 75 23.94 -6.06 0.06
CA ALA A 75 24.89 -7.06 -0.40
C ALA A 75 25.60 -6.63 -1.69
N THR A 76 24.94 -5.87 -2.57
CA THR A 76 25.50 -5.58 -3.91
C THR A 76 25.70 -4.10 -4.19
N LEU A 77 24.64 -3.30 -4.16
CA LEU A 77 24.67 -1.90 -4.61
C LEU A 77 25.52 -1.00 -3.70
N LEU A 78 25.52 -1.26 -2.38
CA LEU A 78 26.35 -0.55 -1.42
C LEU A 78 27.85 -0.86 -1.60
N PRO A 79 28.32 -2.12 -1.55
CA PRO A 79 29.75 -2.41 -1.70
C PRO A 79 30.28 -2.04 -3.08
N LEU A 80 29.52 -2.29 -4.15
CA LEU A 80 29.88 -1.83 -5.50
C LEU A 80 30.05 -0.30 -5.54
N GLY A 81 29.08 0.41 -4.98
CA GLY A 81 29.10 1.87 -4.97
C GLY A 81 30.24 2.47 -4.14
N VAL A 82 30.58 1.87 -2.99
CA VAL A 82 31.72 2.29 -2.16
C VAL A 82 33.05 2.01 -2.87
N LEU A 83 33.20 0.83 -3.49
CA LEU A 83 34.41 0.48 -4.25
C LEU A 83 34.60 1.43 -5.44
N GLN A 84 33.51 1.76 -6.15
CA GLN A 84 33.52 2.70 -7.27
C GLN A 84 33.88 4.12 -6.82
N LEU A 85 33.38 4.56 -5.66
CA LEU A 85 33.71 5.86 -5.09
C LEU A 85 35.18 5.95 -4.65
N TRP A 86 35.71 4.89 -4.02
CA TRP A 86 37.13 4.84 -3.61
C TRP A 86 38.07 4.96 -4.81
N HIS A 87 37.74 4.28 -5.91
CA HIS A 87 38.55 4.33 -7.12
C HIS A 87 38.44 5.67 -7.86
N SER A 88 37.22 6.24 -7.93
CA SER A 88 36.95 7.58 -8.50
C SER A 88 37.73 8.70 -7.78
N VAL A 89 37.92 8.56 -6.46
CA VAL A 89 38.69 9.52 -5.64
C VAL A 89 40.20 9.39 -5.82
N ASN A 90 40.72 8.17 -6.03
CA ASN A 90 42.17 7.93 -6.11
C ASN A 90 42.75 8.08 -7.52
N GLU A 91 42.07 7.60 -8.55
CA GLU A 91 42.62 7.53 -9.92
C GLU A 91 41.92 8.50 -10.91
N GLY A 92 40.86 9.18 -10.45
CA GLY A 92 40.11 10.17 -11.21
C GLY A 92 38.81 9.62 -11.81
N TYR A 93 37.81 10.51 -11.92
CA TYR A 93 36.44 10.18 -12.29
C TYR A 93 36.28 9.57 -13.71
N TYR A 94 37.23 9.84 -14.62
CA TYR A 94 37.23 9.31 -15.99
C TYR A 94 37.57 7.81 -16.04
N GLU A 95 38.54 7.36 -15.25
CA GLU A 95 38.99 5.96 -15.16
C GLU A 95 37.92 5.06 -14.49
N ALA A 96 37.15 5.61 -13.54
CA ALA A 96 36.07 4.90 -12.85
C ALA A 96 34.82 4.61 -13.72
N ARG A 97 34.74 5.20 -14.93
CA ARG A 97 33.66 4.97 -15.91
C ARG A 97 34.13 4.25 -17.18
N THR A 98 35.42 4.00 -17.35
CA THR A 98 35.95 3.22 -18.47
C THR A 98 35.60 1.73 -18.35
N LEU A 99 35.31 1.09 -19.50
CA LEU A 99 34.96 -0.34 -19.58
C LEU A 99 36.01 -1.28 -18.97
N GLY A 100 37.26 -0.82 -18.83
CA GLY A 100 38.34 -1.56 -18.19
C GLY A 100 38.13 -1.82 -16.69
N TYR A 101 37.42 -0.95 -15.97
CA TYR A 101 37.10 -1.14 -14.53
C TYR A 101 35.79 -1.92 -14.35
N ILE A 102 34.79 -1.67 -15.20
CA ILE A 102 33.51 -2.42 -15.19
C ILE A 102 33.75 -3.91 -15.51
N GLY A 103 34.72 -4.21 -16.40
CA GLY A 103 35.11 -5.57 -16.75
C GLY A 103 36.05 -6.28 -15.75
N GLN A 104 36.45 -5.64 -14.64
CA GLN A 104 37.29 -6.31 -13.65
C GLN A 104 36.52 -7.45 -12.96
N PRO A 105 37.16 -8.62 -12.74
CA PRO A 105 36.49 -9.83 -12.24
C PRO A 105 35.83 -9.65 -10.87
N GLY A 106 36.26 -8.68 -10.06
CA GLY A 106 35.61 -8.34 -8.78
C GLY A 106 34.20 -7.74 -8.94
N ASN A 107 33.97 -6.95 -10.00
CA ASN A 107 32.66 -6.36 -10.28
C ASN A 107 31.68 -7.42 -10.81
N ALA A 108 32.15 -8.35 -11.64
CA ALA A 108 31.34 -9.47 -12.15
C ALA A 108 30.83 -10.38 -11.03
N ILE A 109 31.62 -10.62 -9.98
CA ILE A 109 31.20 -11.42 -8.81
C ILE A 109 30.12 -10.70 -8.02
N LEU A 110 30.24 -9.38 -7.83
CA LEU A 110 29.25 -8.57 -7.13
C LEU A 110 27.94 -8.44 -7.92
N GLU A 111 28.01 -8.37 -9.25
CA GLU A 111 26.84 -8.44 -10.14
C GLU A 111 26.15 -9.81 -10.06
N TRP A 112 26.91 -10.90 -10.05
CA TRP A 112 26.34 -12.24 -9.86
C TRP A 112 25.72 -12.43 -8.48
N MET A 113 26.28 -11.80 -7.45
CA MET A 113 25.73 -11.83 -6.09
C MET A 113 24.39 -11.08 -5.98
N ARG A 114 24.01 -10.31 -7.01
CA ARG A 114 22.71 -9.63 -7.09
C ARG A 114 21.59 -10.58 -7.49
N MET A 115 21.88 -11.53 -8.37
CA MET A 115 20.91 -12.50 -8.91
C MET A 115 20.10 -13.22 -7.82
N PRO A 116 20.69 -13.74 -6.73
CA PRO A 116 19.93 -14.35 -5.64
C PRO A 116 18.90 -13.41 -5.00
N GLY A 117 19.28 -12.14 -4.77
CA GLY A 117 18.37 -11.12 -4.21
C GLY A 117 17.23 -10.79 -5.15
N ASP A 118 17.53 -10.65 -6.45
CA ASP A 118 16.55 -10.41 -7.50
C ASP A 118 15.55 -11.57 -7.62
N VAL A 119 16.04 -12.82 -7.52
CA VAL A 119 15.18 -14.01 -7.53
C VAL A 119 14.26 -14.05 -6.31
N VAL A 120 14.77 -13.77 -5.10
CA VAL A 120 13.93 -13.73 -3.88
C VAL A 120 12.87 -12.64 -3.99
N PHE A 121 13.24 -11.45 -4.49
CA PHE A 121 12.32 -10.34 -4.68
C PHE A 121 11.22 -10.67 -5.69
N LEU A 122 11.58 -11.22 -6.85
CA LEU A 122 10.63 -11.52 -7.92
C LEU A 122 9.76 -12.74 -7.59
N VAL A 123 10.39 -13.86 -7.22
CA VAL A 123 9.70 -15.14 -7.02
C VAL A 123 8.99 -15.21 -5.68
N GLY A 124 9.61 -14.71 -4.61
CA GLY A 124 9.01 -14.72 -3.27
C GLY A 124 8.12 -13.50 -3.00
N GLY A 125 8.46 -12.35 -3.59
CA GLY A 125 7.77 -11.08 -3.31
C GLY A 125 6.65 -10.78 -4.31
N VAL A 126 7.02 -10.59 -5.57
CA VAL A 126 6.12 -10.11 -6.63
C VAL A 126 5.15 -11.20 -7.09
N LEU A 127 5.59 -12.43 -7.33
CA LEU A 127 4.70 -13.51 -7.82
C LEU A 127 3.53 -13.80 -6.86
N PRO A 128 3.71 -13.95 -5.53
CA PRO A 128 2.59 -14.20 -4.63
C PRO A 128 1.63 -13.00 -4.54
N PHE A 129 2.15 -11.78 -4.67
CA PHE A 129 1.33 -10.57 -4.70
C PHE A 129 0.47 -10.50 -5.97
N VAL A 130 1.06 -10.76 -7.13
CA VAL A 130 0.34 -10.81 -8.41
C VAL A 130 -0.72 -11.92 -8.40
N TRP A 131 -0.40 -13.07 -7.80
CA TRP A 131 -1.36 -14.16 -7.64
C TRP A 131 -2.57 -13.76 -6.76
N LEU A 132 -2.31 -13.06 -5.64
CA LEU A 132 -3.37 -12.51 -4.79
C LEU A 132 -4.23 -11.48 -5.53
N ALA A 133 -3.59 -10.59 -6.30
CA ALA A 133 -4.29 -9.60 -7.14
C ALA A 133 -5.15 -10.28 -8.21
N TRP A 134 -4.62 -11.29 -8.89
CA TRP A 134 -5.37 -12.08 -9.86
C TRP A 134 -6.59 -12.76 -9.21
N THR A 135 -6.41 -13.33 -8.02
CA THR A 135 -7.50 -13.97 -7.26
C THR A 135 -8.58 -12.96 -6.89
N GLY A 136 -8.20 -11.74 -6.51
CA GLY A 136 -9.12 -10.64 -6.23
C GLY A 136 -9.90 -10.15 -7.44
N VAL A 137 -9.25 -10.06 -8.60
CA VAL A 137 -9.94 -9.70 -9.85
C VAL A 137 -10.92 -10.80 -10.28
N ARG A 138 -10.55 -12.08 -10.11
CA ARG A 138 -11.37 -13.22 -10.56
C ARG A 138 -12.54 -13.56 -9.62
N HIS A 139 -12.36 -13.40 -8.31
CA HIS A 139 -13.33 -13.81 -7.30
C HIS A 139 -13.84 -12.64 -6.46
N GLY A 140 -13.67 -11.41 -6.93
CA GLY A 140 -14.10 -10.21 -6.23
C GLY A 140 -15.59 -10.25 -5.89
N LEU A 141 -15.92 -9.77 -4.69
CA LEU A 141 -17.31 -9.62 -4.26
C LEU A 141 -18.06 -8.69 -5.22
N LYS A 142 -19.28 -9.06 -5.58
CA LYS A 142 -20.19 -8.18 -6.33
C LYS A 142 -20.65 -7.06 -5.41
N ALA A 143 -20.87 -5.87 -5.98
CA ALA A 143 -21.38 -4.72 -5.22
C ALA A 143 -22.71 -5.08 -4.54
N THR A 144 -22.72 -5.09 -3.21
CA THR A 144 -23.91 -5.42 -2.41
C THR A 144 -24.89 -4.25 -2.32
N VAL A 145 -24.42 -3.00 -2.44
CA VAL A 145 -25.24 -1.80 -2.36
C VAL A 145 -25.09 -1.00 -3.65
N THR A 146 -26.17 -0.92 -4.44
CA THR A 146 -26.19 -0.17 -5.71
C THR A 146 -26.83 1.21 -5.54
N THR A 147 -27.57 1.40 -4.44
CA THR A 147 -28.25 2.64 -4.08
C THR A 147 -28.01 2.89 -2.61
N MET A 148 -27.31 3.97 -2.27
CA MET A 148 -27.30 4.47 -0.90
C MET A 148 -28.45 5.47 -0.77
N GLU A 149 -29.37 5.22 0.14
CA GLU A 149 -30.37 6.22 0.50
C GLU A 149 -29.60 7.40 1.11
N PRO A 150 -29.81 8.64 0.61
CA PRO A 150 -29.04 9.78 1.09
C PRO A 150 -29.38 10.02 2.56
N GLU A 151 -28.49 9.60 3.47
CA GLU A 151 -28.72 9.69 4.91
C GLU A 151 -28.95 11.16 5.29
N THR A 152 -30.15 11.48 5.76
CA THR A 152 -30.46 12.82 6.29
C THR A 152 -29.90 12.92 7.68
N LEU A 153 -28.68 13.45 7.78
CA LEU A 153 -28.14 13.85 9.06
C LEU A 153 -29.04 14.96 9.64
N TYR A 154 -29.59 14.74 10.84
CA TYR A 154 -30.44 15.67 11.62
C TYR A 154 -31.92 15.79 11.23
N VAL A 155 -32.49 14.88 10.44
CA VAL A 155 -33.95 14.83 10.21
C VAL A 155 -34.51 13.56 10.86
N ILE A 156 -35.48 13.72 11.75
CA ILE A 156 -36.29 12.60 12.25
C ILE A 156 -37.14 12.12 11.08
N GLU A 157 -36.87 10.92 10.58
CA GLU A 157 -37.60 10.35 9.44
C GLU A 157 -39.03 10.02 9.86
N HIS A 158 -39.99 10.79 9.36
CA HIS A 158 -41.40 10.41 9.36
C HIS A 158 -41.70 9.60 8.09
N ALA A 159 -42.57 8.59 8.17
CA ALA A 159 -42.88 7.68 7.05
C ALA A 159 -43.21 8.43 5.74
N GLN A 160 -43.93 9.54 5.82
CA GLN A 160 -44.26 10.41 4.67
C GLN A 160 -43.05 11.11 4.05
N ALA A 161 -42.02 11.45 4.84
CA ALA A 161 -40.80 12.10 4.34
C ALA A 161 -39.92 11.12 3.53
N ARG A 162 -40.05 9.81 3.78
CA ARG A 162 -39.39 8.75 3.01
C ARG A 162 -40.05 8.54 1.64
N GLU A 163 -41.38 8.56 1.60
CA GLU A 163 -42.18 8.45 0.37
C GLU A 163 -41.92 9.65 -0.57
N ASP A 164 -41.93 10.87 -0.05
CA ASP A 164 -41.69 12.10 -0.82
C ASP A 164 -40.28 12.15 -1.45
N ARG A 165 -39.30 11.48 -0.83
CA ARG A 165 -37.89 11.54 -1.24
C ARG A 165 -37.50 10.43 -2.22
N THR A 166 -38.08 9.25 -2.08
CA THR A 166 -37.78 8.07 -2.91
C THR A 166 -38.78 7.88 -4.04
N GLY A 167 -39.96 8.49 -3.95
CA GLY A 167 -41.06 8.30 -4.90
C GLY A 167 -41.70 6.91 -4.84
N LEU A 168 -41.38 6.11 -3.82
CA LEU A 168 -41.97 4.81 -3.54
C LEU A 168 -43.06 5.01 -2.48
N VAL A 169 -44.30 4.66 -2.82
CA VAL A 169 -45.45 4.74 -1.91
C VAL A 169 -45.53 3.43 -1.12
N ASP A 170 -45.49 3.49 0.21
CA ASP A 170 -45.75 2.33 1.04
C ASP A 170 -47.24 1.98 0.95
N VAL A 171 -47.53 0.73 0.56
CA VAL A 171 -48.91 0.27 0.39
C VAL A 171 -49.51 -0.03 1.78
N ALA A 172 -50.14 1.00 2.34
CA ALA A 172 -51.15 1.04 3.41
C ALA A 172 -50.77 0.56 4.84
N PRO A 173 -51.29 1.25 5.89
CA PRO A 173 -50.94 0.99 7.27
C PRO A 173 -51.84 -0.08 7.88
N THR A 174 -51.26 -1.16 8.40
CA THR A 174 -51.92 -1.94 9.45
C THR A 174 -51.77 -1.16 10.77
N ALA A 175 -52.89 -0.96 11.45
CA ALA A 175 -53.03 -0.21 12.70
C ALA A 175 -51.82 -0.36 13.64
N GLY A 176 -51.31 0.78 14.09
CA GLY A 176 -50.00 0.93 14.74
C GLY A 176 -49.69 -0.12 15.79
N ASP A 177 -48.58 -0.82 15.54
CA ASP A 177 -47.83 -1.54 16.55
C ASP A 177 -46.86 -0.52 17.20
N PRO A 178 -46.84 -0.33 18.52
CA PRO A 178 -45.85 0.53 19.19
C PRO A 178 -44.39 0.11 18.97
N SER A 179 -44.14 -0.97 18.21
CA SER A 179 -42.82 -1.34 17.69
C SER A 179 -42.38 -0.59 16.43
N ASP A 180 -43.18 0.33 15.87
CA ASP A 180 -42.83 1.14 14.68
C ASP A 180 -41.82 2.27 14.95
N GLU A 181 -41.15 2.27 16.12
CA GLU A 181 -39.92 3.04 16.31
C GLU A 181 -38.80 2.38 15.49
N LEU A 182 -38.47 2.98 14.35
CA LEU A 182 -37.29 2.62 13.57
C LEU A 182 -36.06 2.57 14.49
N PRO A 183 -35.25 1.50 14.43
CA PRO A 183 -34.10 1.35 15.31
C PRO A 183 -33.17 2.56 15.16
N PRO A 184 -32.62 3.10 16.26
CA PRO A 184 -31.76 4.27 16.21
C PRO A 184 -30.61 4.01 15.23
N SER A 185 -30.28 5.03 14.43
CA SER A 185 -29.25 4.89 13.41
C SER A 185 -27.98 4.34 14.05
N ARG A 186 -27.30 3.42 13.36
CA ARG A 186 -26.13 2.70 13.89
C ARG A 186 -24.96 3.64 14.27
N TYR A 187 -25.07 4.91 13.89
CA TYR A 187 -24.13 5.99 14.11
C TYR A 187 -24.74 7.19 14.86
N ALA A 188 -25.94 7.05 15.43
CA ALA A 188 -26.52 8.07 16.29
C ALA A 188 -25.59 8.26 17.50
N SER A 189 -24.83 9.37 17.50
CA SER A 189 -24.02 9.79 18.65
C SER A 189 -24.88 10.34 19.79
N ASP A 190 -26.19 10.40 19.59
CA ASP A 190 -27.15 10.88 20.58
C ASP A 190 -27.35 9.82 21.66
N ARG A 191 -26.94 10.14 22.89
CA ARG A 191 -27.11 9.27 24.06
C ARG A 191 -28.49 9.40 24.70
N ARG A 192 -29.36 10.26 24.17
CA ARG A 192 -30.70 10.48 24.72
C ARG A 192 -31.54 9.22 24.60
N GLN A 193 -32.08 8.77 25.73
CA GLN A 193 -33.01 7.63 25.76
C GLN A 193 -34.43 8.12 25.48
N PRO A 194 -35.30 7.28 24.89
CA PRO A 194 -36.71 7.62 24.73
C PRO A 194 -37.32 7.91 26.12
N GLY A 195 -37.64 9.18 26.39
CA GLY A 195 -38.19 9.64 27.67
C GLY A 195 -37.34 10.65 28.45
N ASP A 196 -36.17 11.05 27.97
CA ASP A 196 -35.43 12.17 28.59
C ASP A 196 -36.28 13.46 28.51
N PRO A 197 -36.49 14.16 29.65
CA PRO A 197 -37.23 15.41 29.65
C PRO A 197 -36.51 16.45 28.80
N MET A 198 -37.25 17.09 27.89
CA MET A 198 -36.78 18.26 27.17
C MET A 198 -36.59 19.38 28.20
N GLU A 199 -35.35 19.65 28.61
CA GLU A 199 -35.07 20.83 29.43
C GLU A 199 -35.58 22.07 28.68
N PRO A 200 -36.39 22.93 29.32
CA PRO A 200 -36.80 24.18 28.70
C PRO A 200 -35.56 25.05 28.51
N GLU A 201 -35.31 25.44 27.26
CA GLU A 201 -34.30 26.44 26.91
C GLU A 201 -34.51 27.71 27.76
N ALA A 202 -33.44 28.13 28.45
CA ALA A 202 -33.36 29.41 29.13
C ALA A 202 -32.74 30.47 28.22
#